data_AF-A0A849RPC6-F1
#
_entry.id   AF-A0A849RPC6-F1
#
_cell.length_a   1.000
_cell.length_b   1.000
_cell.length_c   1.000
_cell.angle_alpha   90.00
_cell.angle_beta   90.00
_cell.angle_gamma   90.00
#
_symmetry.space_group_name_H-M   'P 1'
#
loop_
_entity.id
_entity.type
_entity.pdbx_description
1 polymer ?
#
loop_
_entity_poly.entity_id
_entity_poly.type
_entity_poly.pdbx_seq_one_letter_code
_entity_poly.pdbx_strand_id
1 'polypeptide(L)' 'MSTVEQITEEALALPSEARALLADRLVESLDPTEDGYIRQLWVKEAISRRDDIRTGRVQTIPGDEALARVRRTFTK' A
#
# COMPACT_ATOMS: atom_id res chain seq x y z
N MET A 1 -14.68 -23.87 13.34
CA MET A 1 -13.79 -23.01 12.54
C MET A 1 -12.81 -23.90 11.83
N SER A 2 -12.67 -23.78 10.51
CA SER A 2 -11.61 -24.45 9.77
C SER A 2 -10.25 -23.91 10.20
N THR A 3 -9.22 -24.75 10.23
CA THR A 3 -7.85 -24.27 10.52
C THR A 3 -7.27 -23.52 9.32
N VAL A 4 -6.21 -22.75 9.55
CA VAL A 4 -5.51 -22.04 8.46
C VAL A 4 -4.99 -23.03 7.41
N GLU A 5 -4.51 -24.19 7.85
CA GLU A 5 -4.01 -25.26 6.99
C GLU A 5 -5.13 -25.82 6.10
N GLN A 6 -6.31 -26.08 6.67
CA GLN A 6 -7.47 -26.55 5.90
C GLN A 6 -7.93 -25.53 4.85
N ILE A 7 -7.98 -24.24 5.22
CA ILE A 7 -8.33 -23.16 4.29
C ILE A 7 -7.26 -23.03 3.19
N THR A 8 -5.98 -23.23 3.53
CA THR A 8 -4.87 -23.17 2.58
C THR A 8 -4.96 -24.31 1.58
N GLU A 9 -5.22 -25.54 2.01
CA GLU A 9 -5.41 -26.69 1.13
C GLU A 9 -6.57 -26.47 0.15
N GLU A 10 -7.72 -26.01 0.66
CA GLU A 10 -8.88 -25.68 -0.18
C GLU A 10 -8.59 -24.56 -1.18
N ALA A 11 -7.90 -23.50 -0.76
CA ALA A 11 -7.51 -22.40 -1.62
C ALA A 11 -6.53 -22.83 -2.72
N LEU A 12 -5.57 -23.71 -2.40
CA LEU A 12 -4.60 -24.21 -3.37
C LEU A 12 -5.23 -25.15 -4.42
N ALA A 13 -6.33 -25.83 -4.08
CA ALA A 13 -7.09 -26.66 -5.00
C ALA A 13 -7.87 -25.86 -6.07
N LEU A 14 -8.04 -24.55 -5.89
CA LEU A 14 -8.73 -23.67 -6.85
C LEU A 14 -7.90 -23.47 -8.14
N PRO A 15 -8.56 -23.19 -9.29
CA PRO A 15 -7.90 -22.70 -10.49
C PRO A 15 -7.09 -21.42 -10.23
N SER A 16 -6.08 -21.16 -11.06
CA SER A 16 -5.14 -20.05 -10.88
C SER A 16 -5.83 -18.69 -10.73
N GLU A 17 -6.84 -18.42 -11.56
CA GLU A 17 -7.59 -17.18 -11.60
C GLU A 17 -8.39 -16.96 -10.31
N ALA A 18 -8.99 -18.03 -9.78
CA ALA A 18 -9.75 -17.97 -8.53
C ALA A 18 -8.82 -17.76 -7.31
N ARG A 19 -7.60 -18.32 -7.34
CA ARG A 19 -6.58 -18.04 -6.32
C ARG A 19 -6.11 -16.59 -6.36
N ALA A 20 -5.89 -16.03 -7.54
CA ALA A 20 -5.52 -14.62 -7.69
C ALA A 20 -6.61 -13.70 -7.12
N LEU A 21 -7.87 -13.96 -7.46
CA LEU A 21 -9.01 -13.23 -6.90
C LEU A 21 -9.09 -13.35 -5.37
N LEU A 22 -8.90 -14.55 -4.82
CA LEU A 22 -8.91 -14.75 -3.37
C LEU A 22 -7.76 -14.02 -2.69
N ALA A 23 -6.56 -14.04 -3.28
CA ALA A 23 -5.41 -13.31 -2.78
C ALA A 23 -5.68 -11.81 -2.74
N ASP A 24 -6.27 -11.23 -3.79
CA ASP A 24 -6.66 -9.81 -3.81
C ASP A 24 -7.63 -9.48 -2.67
N ARG A 25 -8.67 -10.30 -2.46
CA ARG A 25 -9.63 -10.10 -1.36
C ARG A 25 -9.00 -10.23 0.02
N LEU A 26 -8.07 -11.17 0.20
CA LEU A 26 -7.34 -11.31 1.45
C LEU A 26 -6.47 -10.09 1.70
N VAL A 27 -5.75 -9.60 0.69
CA VAL A 27 -4.95 -8.35 0.78
C VAL A 27 -5.84 -7.16 1.12
N GLU A 28 -7.01 -7.02 0.48
CA GLU A 28 -8.00 -5.99 0.83
C GLU A 28 -8.48 -6.11 2.27
N SER A 29 -8.66 -7.33 2.79
CA SER A 29 -9.07 -7.54 4.19
C SER A 29 -7.97 -7.22 5.21
N LEU A 30 -6.71 -7.21 4.77
CA LEU A 30 -5.56 -6.79 5.59
C LEU A 30 -5.41 -5.27 5.60
N ASP A 31 -6.02 -4.54 4.65
CA ASP A 31 -6.19 -3.11 4.81
C ASP A 31 -7.08 -2.95 6.04
N PRO A 32 -6.61 -2.31 7.12
CA PRO A 32 -7.42 -2.09 8.30
C PRO A 32 -8.67 -1.35 7.84
N THR A 33 -9.78 -2.07 7.76
CA THR A 33 -11.09 -1.53 7.45
C THR A 33 -11.30 -0.39 8.42
N GLU A 34 -11.16 0.83 7.91
CA GLU A 34 -11.55 2.05 8.61
C GLU A 34 -10.82 2.35 9.92
N ASP A 35 -9.49 2.38 9.96
CA ASP A 35 -8.89 3.32 10.91
C ASP A 35 -9.05 4.74 10.34
N GLY A 36 -10.27 5.27 10.44
CA GLY A 36 -10.64 6.60 9.97
C GLY A 36 -9.70 7.68 10.53
N TYR A 37 -9.07 7.40 11.67
CA TYR A 37 -8.02 8.23 12.24
C TYR A 37 -6.74 8.20 11.39
N ILE A 38 -6.23 7.03 11.01
CA ILE A 38 -5.05 6.92 10.12
C ILE A 38 -5.34 7.58 8.77
N ARG A 39 -6.54 7.36 8.20
CA ARG A 39 -6.95 8.02 6.95
C ARG A 39 -6.97 9.53 7.07
N GLN A 40 -7.49 10.07 8.18
CA GLN A 40 -7.47 11.52 8.44
C GLN A 40 -6.04 12.06 8.57
N LEU A 41 -5.15 11.33 9.25
CA LEU A 41 -3.74 11.69 9.36
C LEU A 41 -3.06 11.72 7.99
N TRP A 42 -3.32 10.74 7.13
CA TRP A 42 -2.77 10.69 5.77
C TRP A 42 -3.27 11.85 4.91
N VAL A 43 -4.57 12.17 4.97
CA VAL A 43 -5.14 13.32 4.25
C VAL A 43 -4.51 14.63 4.75
N LYS A 44 -4.39 14.80 6.07
CA LYS A 44 -3.75 15.97 6.67
C LYS A 44 -2.30 16.14 6.20
N GLU A 45 -1.52 15.06 6.21
CA GLU A 45 -0.12 15.07 5.76
C GLU A 45 -0.01 15.40 4.27
N ALA A 46 -0.85 14.79 3.43
CA ALA A 46 -0.87 15.05 1.99
C ALA A 46 -1.19 16.53 1.67
N ILE A 47 -2.16 17.11 2.37
CA ILE A 47 -2.51 18.53 2.25
C ILE A 47 -1.34 19.41 2.70
N SER A 48 -0.75 19.10 3.87
CA SER A 48 0.40 19.85 4.40
C SER A 48 1.56 19.89 3.41
N ARG A 49 1.97 18.73 2.88
CA ARG A 49 3.08 18.64 1.92
C ARG A 49 2.82 19.40 0.63
N ARG A 50 1.59 19.32 0.11
CA ARG A 50 1.17 20.08 -1.07
C ARG A 50 1.29 21.58 -0.82
N ASP A 51 0.86 22.05 0.33
CA ASP A 51 0.87 23.46 0.68
C ASP A 51 2.29 23.95 0.95
N ASP A 52 3.15 23.14 1.57
CA ASP A 52 4.59 23.43 1.72
C ASP A 52 5.28 23.65 0.37
N ILE A 53 4.96 22.80 -0.62
CA ILE A 53 5.47 22.95 -2.00
C ILE A 53 4.94 24.24 -2.63
N ARG A 54 3.62 24.48 -2.56
CA ARG A 54 2.99 25.66 -3.20
C ARG A 54 3.43 26.99 -2.58
N THR A 55 3.72 26.98 -1.29
CA THR A 55 4.19 28.16 -0.54
C THR A 55 5.70 28.33 -0.61
N GLY A 56 6.44 27.38 -1.19
CA GLY A 56 7.90 27.41 -1.26
C GLY A 56 8.60 27.19 0.08
N ARG A 57 7.90 26.65 1.09
CA ARG A 57 8.49 26.31 2.40
C ARG A 57 9.52 25.19 2.32
N VAL A 58 9.43 24.36 1.27
CA VAL A 58 10.36 23.26 1.02
C VAL A 58 10.97 23.35 -0.37
N GLN A 59 12.23 22.96 -0.48
CA GLN A 59 12.90 22.81 -1.78
C GLN A 59 12.49 21.47 -2.40
N THR A 60 11.95 21.53 -3.61
CA THR A 60 11.61 20.33 -4.38
C THR A 60 12.81 19.84 -5.19
N ILE A 61 12.76 18.56 -5.57
CA ILE A 61 13.67 17.96 -6.55
C ILE A 61 12.85 17.41 -7.72
N PRO A 62 13.44 17.24 -8.92
CA PRO A 62 12.78 16.58 -10.04
C PRO A 62 12.27 15.18 -9.67
N GLY A 63 11.09 14.82 -10.15
CA GLY A 63 10.44 13.53 -9.83
C GLY A 63 11.29 12.32 -10.24
N ASP A 64 11.92 12.38 -11.41
CA ASP A 64 12.79 11.31 -11.92
C ASP A 64 14.01 11.09 -11.01
N GLU A 65 14.56 12.17 -10.46
CA GLU A 65 15.67 12.11 -9.52
C GLU A 65 15.23 11.48 -8.19
N ALA A 66 14.06 11.86 -7.68
CA ALA A 66 13.49 11.28 -6.46
C ALA A 66 13.28 9.76 -6.61
N LEU A 67 12.67 9.32 -7.70
CA LEU A 67 12.44 7.89 -7.97
C LEU A 67 13.75 7.12 -8.15
N ALA A 68 14.74 7.70 -8.84
CA ALA A 68 16.05 7.08 -9.00
C ALA A 68 16.76 6.88 -7.66
N ARG A 69 16.67 7.84 -6.73
CA ARG A 69 17.23 7.72 -5.37
C ARG A 69 16.60 6.56 -4.61
N VAL A 70 15.27 6.42 -4.64
CA VAL A 70 14.56 5.32 -3.95
C VAL A 70 14.96 3.96 -4.50
N ARG A 71 15.03 3.81 -5.83
CA ARG A 71 15.42 2.53 -6.46
C ARG A 71 16.81 2.09 -6.04
N ARG A 72 17.78 3.01 -5.98
CA ARG A 72 19.14 2.73 -5.51
C ARG A 72 19.19 2.18 -4.08
N THR A 73 18.23 2.54 -3.22
CA THR A 73 18.17 2.01 -1.84
C THR A 73 17.90 0.50 -1.80
N PHE A 74 17.23 -0.05 -2.81
CA PHE A 74 16.85 -1.47 -2.87
C PHE A 74 17.75 -2.31 -3.77
N THR A 75 18.63 -1.69 -4.54
CA THR A 75 19.62 -2.38 -5.37
C THR A 75 20.97 -2.41 -4.62
N LYS A 76 21.17 -3.46 -3.83
CA LYS A 76 22.51 -3.87 -3.37
C LYS A 76 23.17 -4.76 -4.41
#